data_AF-C5NY69-F1
#
_entry.id   AF-C5NY69-F1
#
_cell.length_a   1.000
_cell.length_b   1.000
_cell.length_c   1.000
_cell.angle_alpha   90.00
_cell.angle_beta   90.00
_cell.angle_gamma   90.00
#
_symmetry.space_group_name_H-M   'P 1'
#
loop_
_entity.id
_entity.type
_entity.pdbx_description
1 polymer ?
#
loop_
_entity_poly.entity_id
_entity_poly.type
_entity_poly.pdbx_seq_one_letter_code
_entity_poly.pdbx_strand_id
1 'polypeptide(L)'
;MINEDISKLDIDDVFNEYKNIDVIVGGPPCQGFSQKGKRKIMDDPRNYLFKYFFEVVSVVRPKYFVLENVPNILTANNGHFKDEIYSLCSSNGYTL
;
A
#
# COMPACT_ATOMS: atom_id res chain seq x y z
N MET A 1 0.98 12.79 16.86
CA MET A 1 1.54 11.53 16.33
C MET A 1 0.44 10.49 16.45
N ILE A 2 0.02 9.90 15.34
CA ILE A 2 -0.98 8.83 15.31
C ILE A 2 -0.21 7.50 15.38
N ASN A 3 -0.60 6.61 16.28
CA ASN A 3 -0.04 5.25 16.39
C ASN A 3 -1.21 4.29 16.61
N GLU A 4 -1.78 3.82 15.51
CA GLU A 4 -2.98 2.99 15.50
C GLU A 4 -2.88 1.96 14.37
N ASP A 5 -3.76 0.96 14.43
CA ASP A 5 -3.95 0.01 13.34
C ASP A 5 -4.67 0.69 12.16
N ILE A 6 -3.94 0.91 11.06
CA ILE A 6 -4.46 1.60 9.88
C ILE A 6 -5.73 0.94 9.30
N SER A 7 -5.90 -0.38 9.49
CA SER A 7 -7.09 -1.10 9.01
C SER A 7 -8.37 -0.76 9.76
N LYS A 8 -8.26 -0.04 10.89
CA LYS A 8 -9.36 0.38 11.75
C LYS A 8 -9.61 1.88 11.72
N LEU A 9 -8.83 2.64 10.95
CA LEU A 9 -8.97 4.08 10.84
C LEU A 9 -9.98 4.41 9.75
N ASP A 10 -10.75 5.47 9.99
CA ASP A 10 -11.39 6.20 8.90
C ASP A 10 -10.32 7.09 8.25
N ILE A 11 -9.84 6.65 7.09
CA ILE A 11 -8.71 7.30 6.42
C ILE A 11 -9.07 8.71 5.95
N ASP A 12 -10.30 8.92 5.49
CA ASP A 12 -10.75 10.24 5.07
C ASP A 12 -10.78 11.21 6.26
N ASP A 13 -11.40 10.81 7.37
CA ASP A 13 -11.51 11.67 8.55
C ASP A 13 -10.13 11.99 9.16
N VAL A 14 -9.24 10.99 9.23
CA VAL A 14 -7.93 11.14 9.87
C VAL A 14 -6.96 11.91 9.00
N PHE A 15 -6.97 11.71 7.67
CA PHE A 15 -5.94 12.25 6.79
C PHE A 15 -6.38 13.48 5.98
N ASN A 16 -7.66 13.86 5.98
CA ASN A 16 -8.12 15.01 5.18
C ASN A 16 -7.45 16.35 5.56
N GLU A 17 -6.98 16.50 6.81
CA GLU A 17 -6.35 17.74 7.28
C GLU A 17 -4.96 17.98 6.67
N TYR A 18 -4.29 16.92 6.22
CA TYR A 18 -2.95 17.01 5.63
C TYR A 18 -3.04 17.43 4.18
N LYS A 19 -2.76 18.71 3.92
CA LYS A 19 -2.71 19.31 2.58
C LYS A 19 -1.28 19.73 2.23
N ASN A 20 -1.01 19.88 0.93
CA ASN A 20 0.28 20.34 0.40
C ASN A 20 1.48 19.48 0.83
N ILE A 21 1.28 18.17 0.94
CA ILE A 21 2.35 17.23 1.28
C ILE A 21 3.19 16.93 0.05
N ASP A 22 4.51 17.07 0.17
CA ASP A 22 5.42 16.74 -0.93
C ASP A 22 5.61 15.23 -1.09
N VAL A 23 5.77 14.50 0.02
CA VAL A 23 6.12 13.07 -0.01
C VAL A 23 5.38 12.27 1.07
N ILE A 24 4.87 11.10 0.70
CA ILE A 24 4.44 10.04 1.63
C ILE A 24 5.39 8.85 1.50
N VAL A 25 5.83 8.27 2.62
CA VAL A 25 6.70 7.10 2.63
C VAL A 25 6.04 5.99 3.44
N GLY A 26 6.01 4.78 2.91
CA GLY A 26 5.42 3.63 3.59
C GLY A 26 6.04 2.31 3.16
N GLY A 27 6.07 1.37 4.10
CA GLY A 27 6.53 -0.01 3.88
C GLY A 27 5.50 -1.00 4.42
N PRO A 28 4.37 -1.23 3.70
CA PRO A 28 3.37 -2.18 4.16
C PRO A 28 3.97 -3.60 4.21
N PRO A 29 3.61 -4.40 5.23
CA PRO A 29 4.29 -5.65 5.52
C PRO A 29 4.08 -6.70 4.42
N CYS A 30 5.15 -7.46 4.16
CA CYS A 30 5.22 -8.47 3.11
C CYS A 30 5.11 -9.91 3.68
N GLN A 31 4.30 -10.12 4.72
CA GLN A 31 4.40 -11.33 5.56
C GLN A 31 3.99 -12.63 4.84
N GLY A 32 3.04 -12.57 3.90
CA GLY A 32 2.62 -13.76 3.13
C GLY A 32 3.47 -14.05 1.90
N PHE A 33 4.46 -13.22 1.57
CA PHE A 33 5.31 -13.39 0.39
C PHE A 33 6.59 -14.20 0.67
N SER A 34 6.82 -14.62 1.92
CA SER A 34 7.98 -15.43 2.29
C SER A 34 7.84 -16.89 1.84
N GLN A 35 8.93 -17.46 1.29
CA GLN A 35 8.96 -18.80 0.68
C GLN A 35 8.50 -19.97 1.57
N LYS A 36 8.38 -19.78 2.88
CA LYS A 36 8.08 -20.86 3.85
C LYS A 36 6.60 -21.28 3.93
N GLY A 37 5.68 -20.66 3.18
CA GLY A 37 4.25 -20.99 3.25
C GLY A 37 3.48 -20.75 1.96
N LYS A 38 3.72 -21.55 0.91
CA LYS A 38 3.08 -21.45 -0.42
C LYS A 38 1.53 -21.52 -0.46
N ARG A 39 0.82 -21.64 0.67
CA ARG A 39 -0.60 -22.01 0.70
C ARG A 39 -1.59 -20.91 1.11
N LYS A 40 -1.15 -19.70 1.49
CA LYS A 40 -2.06 -18.66 2.00
C LYS A 40 -1.73 -17.22 1.58
N ILE A 41 -1.08 -17.02 0.43
CA ILE A 41 -0.70 -15.66 -0.01
C ILE A 41 -1.95 -14.82 -0.31
N MET A 42 -2.95 -15.39 -0.98
CA MET A 42 -4.20 -14.68 -1.24
C MET A 42 -5.11 -14.58 -0.01
N ASP A 43 -4.98 -15.52 0.93
CA ASP A 43 -5.86 -15.59 2.11
C ASP A 43 -5.37 -14.73 3.28
N ASP A 44 -4.14 -14.21 3.20
CA ASP A 44 -3.58 -13.37 4.26
C ASP A 44 -3.96 -11.91 4.03
N PRO A 45 -4.88 -11.34 4.82
CA PRO A 45 -5.34 -9.96 4.64
C PRO A 45 -4.20 -8.94 4.78
N ARG A 46 -3.11 -9.32 5.45
CA ARG A 46 -1.95 -8.44 5.64
C ARG A 46 -1.24 -8.12 4.32
N ASN A 47 -1.33 -9.01 3.33
CA ASN A 47 -0.76 -8.75 2.00
C ASN A 47 -1.51 -7.66 1.24
N TYR A 48 -2.68 -7.23 1.72
CA TYR A 48 -3.48 -6.16 1.12
C TYR A 48 -3.34 -4.83 1.86
N LEU A 49 -2.49 -4.73 2.88
CA LEU A 49 -2.29 -3.48 3.64
C LEU A 49 -1.72 -2.32 2.80
N PHE A 50 -1.11 -2.61 1.65
CA PHE A 50 -0.72 -1.58 0.69
C PHE A 50 -1.93 -0.82 0.13
N LYS A 51 -3.14 -1.37 0.18
CA LYS A 51 -4.36 -0.66 -0.25
C LYS A 51 -4.66 0.54 0.62
N TYR A 52 -4.56 0.39 1.95
CA TYR A 52 -4.70 1.51 2.87
C TYR A 52 -3.64 2.59 2.65
N PHE A 53 -2.42 2.21 2.25
CA PHE A 53 -1.41 3.19 1.84
C PHE A 53 -1.90 4.02 0.63
N PHE A 54 -2.47 3.36 -0.39
CA PHE A 54 -3.02 4.06 -1.55
C PHE A 54 -4.31 4.84 -1.24
N GLU A 55 -5.09 4.44 -0.24
CA GLU A 55 -6.19 5.26 0.30
C GLU A 55 -5.64 6.55 0.91
N VAL A 56 -4.59 6.49 1.73
CA VAL A 56 -3.96 7.72 2.25
C VAL A 56 -3.42 8.59 1.11
N VAL A 57 -2.78 7.98 0.09
CA VAL A 57 -2.31 8.71 -1.10
C VAL A 57 -3.47 9.38 -1.86
N SER A 58 -4.63 8.73 -1.94
CA SER A 58 -5.80 9.29 -2.64
C SER A 58 -6.41 10.48 -1.88
N VAL A 59 -6.42 10.45 -0.54
CA VAL A 59 -6.93 11.53 0.31
C VAL A 59 -5.98 12.72 0.37
N VAL A 60 -4.69 12.45 0.57
CA VAL A 60 -3.67 13.48 0.80
C VAL A 60 -3.16 14.08 -0.51
N ARG A 61 -3.19 13.32 -1.61
CA ARG A 61 -2.71 13.72 -2.95
C ARG A 61 -1.28 14.31 -2.93
N PRO A 62 -0.27 13.60 -2.41
CA PRO A 62 1.09 14.13 -2.32
C PRO A 62 1.73 14.33 -3.70
N LYS A 63 2.81 15.11 -3.82
CA LYS A 63 3.54 15.21 -5.11
C LYS A 63 4.23 13.89 -5.49
N TYR A 64 4.77 13.19 -4.49
CA TYR A 64 5.46 11.91 -4.65
C TYR A 64 5.08 10.96 -3.53
N PHE A 65 5.32 9.67 -3.75
CA PHE A 65 5.32 8.69 -2.67
C PHE A 65 6.39 7.63 -2.88
N VAL A 66 6.79 6.96 -1.80
CA VAL A 66 7.70 5.82 -1.82
C VAL A 66 7.02 4.66 -1.11
N LEU A 67 6.84 3.56 -1.85
CA LEU A 67 6.34 2.30 -1.33
C LEU A 67 7.51 1.29 -1.29
N GLU A 68 8.06 1.05 -0.11
CA GLU A 68 9.12 0.06 0.08
C GLU A 68 8.51 -1.35 0.22
N ASN A 69 9.14 -2.33 -0.43
CA ASN A 69 8.76 -3.73 -0.29
C ASN A 69 9.88 -4.69 -0.70
N VAL A 70 9.73 -5.98 -0.36
CA VAL A 70 10.70 -7.02 -0.75
C VAL A 70 10.54 -7.41 -2.23
N PRO A 71 11.59 -7.94 -2.90
CA PRO A 71 11.55 -8.24 -4.33
C PRO A 71 10.44 -9.21 -4.77
N ASN A 72 9.99 -10.11 -3.87
CA ASN A 72 8.96 -11.10 -4.16
C ASN A 72 7.60 -10.49 -4.51
N ILE A 73 7.33 -9.23 -4.16
CA ILE A 73 6.09 -8.55 -4.53
C ILE A 73 5.88 -8.50 -6.05
N LEU A 74 6.97 -8.49 -6.82
CA LEU A 74 6.95 -8.43 -8.28
C LEU A 74 6.49 -9.75 -8.94
N THR A 75 6.62 -10.87 -8.24
CA THR A 75 6.45 -12.22 -8.82
C THR A 75 5.39 -13.06 -8.13
N ALA A 76 5.04 -12.72 -6.89
CA ALA A 76 4.09 -13.49 -6.11
C ALA A 76 2.69 -13.50 -6.74
N ASN A 77 2.02 -14.65 -6.59
CA ASN A 77 0.72 -14.92 -7.19
C ASN A 77 0.68 -14.55 -8.68
N ASN A 78 1.70 -15.01 -9.43
CA ASN A 78 1.89 -14.72 -10.85
C ASN A 78 1.92 -13.23 -11.20
N GLY A 79 2.41 -12.38 -10.29
CA GLY A 79 2.52 -10.94 -10.51
C GLY A 79 1.26 -10.14 -10.16
N HIS A 80 0.22 -10.78 -9.62
CA HIS A 80 -1.05 -10.14 -9.25
C HIS A 80 -0.86 -8.85 -8.43
N PHE A 81 -0.05 -8.90 -7.37
CA PHE A 81 0.15 -7.75 -6.48
C PHE A 81 0.89 -6.60 -7.16
N LYS A 82 1.86 -6.91 -8.02
CA LYS A 82 2.55 -5.93 -8.85
C LYS A 82 1.56 -5.25 -9.80
N ASP A 83 0.74 -6.03 -10.50
CA ASP A 83 -0.25 -5.48 -11.43
C ASP A 83 -1.29 -4.61 -10.69
N GLU A 84 -1.72 -5.03 -9.49
CA GLU A 84 -2.63 -4.26 -8.64
C GLU A 84 -2.02 -2.94 -8.15
N ILE A 85 -0.75 -2.95 -7.71
CA ILE A 85 -0.02 -1.73 -7.33
C ILE A 85 0.08 -0.77 -8.52
N TYR A 86 0.43 -1.28 -9.71
CA TYR A 86 0.58 -0.44 -10.90
C TYR A 86 -0.76 0.18 -11.31
N SER A 87 -1.84 -0.59 -11.19
CA SER A 87 -3.20 -0.09 -11.40
C SER A 87 -3.53 1.02 -10.40
N LEU A 88 -3.24 0.85 -9.11
CA LEU A 88 -3.52 1.87 -8.09
C LEU A 88 -2.70 3.15 -8.30
N CYS A 89 -1.43 3.04 -8.69
CA CYS A 89 -0.63 4.20 -9.08
C CYS A 89 -1.31 4.97 -10.21
N SER A 90 -1.67 4.26 -11.28
CA SER A 90 -2.28 4.85 -12.48
C SER A 90 -3.64 5.48 -12.17
N SER A 91 -4.49 4.80 -11.39
CA SER A 91 -5.81 5.30 -10.98
C SER A 91 -5.71 6.54 -10.09
N ASN A 92 -4.62 6.68 -9.32
CA ASN A 92 -4.33 7.88 -8.55
C ASN A 92 -3.59 8.95 -9.37
N GLY A 93 -3.37 8.75 -10.67
CA GLY A 93 -2.70 9.74 -11.53
C GLY A 93 -1.20 9.85 -11.31
N TYR A 94 -0.56 8.79 -10.81
CA TYR A 94 0.89 8.70 -10.66
C TYR A 94 1.47 7.74 -11.69
N THR A 95 2.67 8.08 -12.15
CA THR A 95 3.50 7.23 -13.01
C THR A 95 4.60 6.60 -12.17
N LEU A 96 4.86 5.31 -12.38
CA LEU A 96 5.95 4.58 -11.75
C LEU A 96 7.24 4.66 -12.58
#